data_AF-A0A0E3PRQ3-F1
#
_entry.id   AF-A0A0E3PRQ3-F1
#
_cell.length_a   1.000
_cell.length_b   1.000
_cell.length_c   1.000
_cell.angle_alpha   90.00
_cell.angle_beta   90.00
_cell.angle_gamma   90.00
#
_symmetry.space_group_name_H-M   'P 1'
#
loop_
_entity.id
_entity.type
_entity.pdbx_description
1 polymer ?
#
loop_
_entity_poly.entity_id
_entity_poly.type
_entity_poly.pdbx_seq_one_letter_code
_entity_poly.pdbx_strand_id
1 'polypeptide(L)'
;MYGGTYVNTCKRCNRALKDPTSVERGYGPVCWKKTQVEDEQQEKICEPCSTIAYRGLANHTMREIRKRILQGNIQECSCGEPLETGEVRSYDHDDGYDLKGFGAPQWVYHECARCGHQLSIWKLRIDISDLEKLKPRNDAAVLQEAAP
;
A
#
# COMPACT_ATOMS: atom_id res chain seq x y z
N MET A 1 -13.00 -40.14 -25.61
CA MET A 1 -11.93 -39.24 -26.08
C MET A 1 -12.44 -37.81 -25.94
N TYR A 2 -12.07 -37.10 -24.87
CA TYR A 2 -12.53 -35.72 -24.66
C TYR A 2 -11.62 -34.77 -25.46
N GLY A 3 -12.12 -34.32 -26.61
CA GLY A 3 -11.50 -33.24 -27.38
C GLY A 3 -11.74 -31.91 -26.67
N GLY A 4 -10.78 -31.51 -25.84
CA GLY A 4 -10.76 -30.17 -25.25
C GLY A 4 -10.25 -29.16 -26.28
N THR A 5 -11.12 -28.29 -26.76
CA THR A 5 -10.75 -27.14 -27.59
C THR A 5 -9.91 -26.18 -26.74
N TYR A 6 -8.59 -26.20 -26.95
CA TYR A 6 -7.68 -25.27 -26.29
C TYR A 6 -7.98 -23.85 -26.80
N VAL A 7 -8.75 -23.09 -26.01
CA VAL A 7 -9.04 -21.69 -26.31
C VAL A 7 -7.76 -20.91 -26.10
N ASN A 8 -7.06 -20.67 -27.21
CA ASN A 8 -5.90 -19.80 -27.28
C ASN A 8 -6.35 -18.35 -27.11
N THR A 9 -6.82 -17.95 -25.93
CA THR A 9 -7.26 -16.58 -25.66
C THR A 9 -6.40 -15.93 -24.59
N CYS A 10 -6.22 -14.62 -24.72
CA CYS A 10 -5.51 -13.80 -23.75
C CYS A 10 -6.27 -13.80 -22.43
N LYS A 11 -5.65 -14.24 -21.34
CA LYS A 11 -6.26 -14.25 -20.00
C LYS A 11 -6.71 -12.86 -19.50
N ARG A 12 -6.15 -11.78 -20.06
CA ARG A 12 -6.47 -10.39 -19.68
C ARG A 12 -7.63 -9.79 -20.47
N CYS A 13 -7.63 -9.98 -21.79
CA CYS A 13 -8.55 -9.28 -22.69
C CYS A 13 -9.40 -10.21 -23.56
N ASN A 14 -9.29 -11.52 -23.34
CA ASN A 14 -10.01 -12.59 -24.02
C ASN A 14 -9.86 -12.63 -25.56
N ARG A 15 -8.93 -11.86 -26.12
CA ARG A 15 -8.62 -11.90 -27.56
C ARG A 15 -7.93 -13.19 -27.95
N ALA A 16 -8.24 -13.72 -29.14
CA ALA A 16 -7.57 -14.89 -29.69
C ALA A 16 -6.07 -14.63 -29.93
N LEU A 17 -5.25 -15.58 -29.49
CA LEU A 17 -3.81 -15.62 -29.59
C LEU A 17 -3.44 -16.52 -30.76
N LYS A 18 -2.69 -15.97 -31.71
CA LYS A 18 -2.27 -16.67 -32.93
C LYS A 18 -0.79 -17.04 -32.92
N ASP A 19 0.00 -16.26 -32.20
CA ASP A 19 1.44 -16.42 -32.10
C ASP A 19 1.79 -17.48 -31.03
N PRO A 20 2.65 -18.47 -31.32
CA PRO A 20 3.00 -19.54 -30.38
C PRO A 20 3.50 -19.03 -29.02
N THR A 21 4.36 -18.01 -29.03
CA THR A 21 4.89 -17.36 -27.81
C THR A 21 3.76 -16.77 -26.96
N SER A 22 2.76 -16.18 -27.62
CA SER A 22 1.59 -15.61 -26.96
C SER A 22 0.68 -16.69 -26.38
N VAL A 23 0.50 -17.81 -27.09
CA VAL A 23 -0.26 -18.97 -26.62
C VAL A 23 0.40 -19.56 -25.38
N GLU A 24 1.71 -19.77 -25.40
CA GLU A 24 2.47 -20.34 -24.28
C GLU A 24 2.34 -19.49 -23.00
N ARG A 25 2.55 -18.16 -23.13
CA ARG A 25 2.41 -17.25 -21.98
C ARG A 25 0.96 -16.95 -21.57
N GLY A 26 -0.03 -17.34 -22.39
CA GLY A 26 -1.46 -17.06 -22.15
C GLY A 26 -1.87 -15.59 -22.25
N TYR A 27 -1.00 -14.72 -22.79
CA TYR A 27 -1.25 -13.29 -22.96
C TYR A 27 -0.77 -12.82 -24.34
N GLY A 28 -1.48 -11.86 -24.95
CA GLY A 28 -1.01 -11.17 -26.15
C GLY A 28 0.15 -10.20 -25.84
N PRO A 29 0.97 -9.80 -26.83
CA PRO A 29 2.20 -9.02 -26.62
C PRO A 29 1.99 -7.71 -25.84
N VAL A 30 0.87 -7.03 -26.10
CA VAL A 30 0.49 -5.79 -25.40
C VAL A 30 0.08 -6.06 -23.95
N CYS A 31 -0.66 -7.15 -23.71
CA CYS A 31 -1.10 -7.50 -22.36
C CYS A 31 0.06 -8.03 -21.53
N TRP A 32 0.96 -8.80 -22.15
CA TRP A 32 2.16 -9.33 -21.53
C TRP A 32 3.09 -8.23 -21.02
N LYS A 33 3.36 -7.20 -21.84
CA LYS A 33 4.17 -6.05 -21.40
C LYS A 33 3.56 -5.32 -20.21
N LYS A 34 2.22 -5.24 -20.14
CA LYS A 34 1.53 -4.63 -19.00
C LYS A 34 1.64 -5.49 -17.74
N THR A 35 1.48 -6.81 -17.86
CA THR A 35 1.66 -7.74 -16.75
C THR A 35 3.10 -7.71 -16.23
N GLN A 36 4.10 -7.66 -17.11
CA GLN A 36 5.50 -7.51 -16.68
C GLN A 36 5.75 -6.20 -15.94
N VAL A 37 5.17 -5.08 -16.37
CA VAL A 37 5.28 -3.79 -15.65
C VAL A 37 4.54 -3.82 -14.31
N GLU A 38 3.44 -4.57 -14.20
CA GLU A 38 2.73 -4.81 -12.94
C GLU A 38 3.54 -5.71 -12.00
N ASP A 39 4.17 -6.77 -12.53
CA ASP A 39 5.04 -7.69 -11.80
C ASP A 39 6.36 -7.01 -11.36
N GLU A 40 6.99 -6.19 -12.20
CA GLU A 40 8.18 -5.39 -11.87
C GLU A 40 7.90 -4.33 -10.79
N GLN A 41 6.67 -3.79 -10.74
CA GLN A 41 6.21 -2.95 -9.64
C GLN A 41 6.00 -3.73 -8.33
N GLN A 42 5.76 -5.04 -8.44
CA GLN A 42 5.56 -5.96 -7.32
C GLN A 42 6.88 -6.55 -6.80
N GLU A 43 7.92 -6.69 -7.63
CA GLU A 43 9.11 -7.52 -7.32
C GLU A 43 10.32 -6.77 -6.73
N LYS A 44 10.30 -5.43 -6.60
CA LYS A 44 11.42 -4.70 -5.93
C LYS A 44 11.32 -4.72 -4.40
N ILE A 45 11.54 -5.91 -3.85
CA ILE A 45 11.86 -6.18 -2.44
C ILE A 45 13.38 -6.23 -2.32
N CYS A 46 13.96 -5.26 -1.60
CA CYS A 46 15.34 -5.32 -1.14
C CYS A 46 15.31 -5.20 0.38
N GLU A 47 15.86 -6.19 1.10
CA GLU A 47 16.25 -6.00 2.51
C GLU A 47 17.68 -5.41 2.58
N PRO A 48 18.04 -4.64 3.63
CA PRO A 48 17.26 -4.28 4.81
C PRO A 48 16.99 -2.76 4.90
N CYS A 49 15.73 -2.39 4.69
CA CYS A 49 14.99 -1.43 5.53
C CYS A 49 13.59 -2.04 5.66
N SER A 50 13.32 -2.70 6.78
CA SER A 50 12.60 -3.98 6.90
C SER A 50 11.08 -3.98 6.71
N THR A 51 10.44 -2.86 6.37
CA THR A 51 8.99 -2.80 6.64
C THR A 51 8.10 -2.33 5.51
N ILE A 52 8.62 -1.99 4.33
CA ILE A 52 7.71 -1.76 3.18
C ILE A 52 7.30 -3.12 2.60
N ALA A 53 6.19 -3.69 3.10
CA ALA A 53 5.63 -4.96 2.63
C ALA A 53 5.05 -4.84 1.21
N TYR A 54 4.41 -3.71 0.89
CA TYR A 54 3.85 -3.43 -0.43
C TYR A 54 4.12 -1.97 -0.80
N ARG A 55 5.15 -1.73 -1.63
CA ARG A 55 5.63 -0.39 -1.97
C ARG A 55 4.55 0.54 -2.53
N GLY A 56 3.75 0.07 -3.48
CA GLY A 56 2.67 0.87 -4.07
C GLY A 56 1.65 1.31 -3.02
N LEU A 57 1.29 0.40 -2.12
CA LEU A 57 0.34 0.67 -1.05
C LEU A 57 0.94 1.56 0.05
N ALA A 58 2.20 1.35 0.44
CA ALA A 58 2.91 2.20 1.39
C ALA A 58 3.03 3.64 0.87
N ASN A 59 3.41 3.82 -0.40
CA ASN A 59 3.47 5.13 -1.03
C ASN A 59 2.10 5.81 -1.07
N HIS A 60 1.06 5.05 -1.40
CA HIS A 60 -0.31 5.55 -1.36
C HIS A 60 -0.70 6.01 0.05
N THR A 61 -0.44 5.18 1.07
CA THR A 61 -0.70 5.49 2.48
C THR A 61 0.01 6.77 2.91
N MET A 62 1.32 6.88 2.67
CA MET A 62 2.11 8.07 3.03
C MET A 62 1.64 9.33 2.29
N ARG A 63 1.20 9.20 1.03
CA ARG A 63 0.62 10.31 0.27
C ARG A 63 -0.70 10.80 0.86
N GLU A 64 -1.59 9.89 1.25
CA GLU A 64 -2.85 10.26 1.89
C GLU A 64 -2.62 10.90 3.26
N ILE A 65 -1.66 10.40 4.04
CA ILE A 65 -1.25 11.04 5.31
C ILE A 65 -0.76 12.47 5.03
N ARG A 66 0.16 12.66 4.08
CA ARG A 66 0.65 14.00 3.71
C ARG A 66 -0.49 14.93 3.32
N LYS A 67 -1.41 14.46 2.48
CA LYS A 67 -2.58 15.23 2.05
C LYS A 67 -3.41 15.71 3.24
N ARG A 68 -3.65 14.84 4.24
CA ARG A 68 -4.42 15.20 5.43
C ARG A 68 -3.69 16.19 6.33
N ILE A 69 -2.37 16.09 6.46
CA ILE A 69 -1.57 17.08 7.19
C ILE A 69 -1.76 18.47 6.58
N LEU A 70 -1.68 18.57 5.25
CA LEU A 70 -1.83 19.86 4.54
C LEU A 70 -3.27 20.40 4.58
N GLN A 71 -4.26 19.54 4.80
CA GLN A 71 -5.67 19.90 4.96
C GLN A 71 -6.08 20.08 6.44
N GLY A 72 -5.15 19.87 7.37
CA GLY A 72 -5.39 19.94 8.80
C GLY A 72 -5.54 21.38 9.32
N ASN A 73 -5.90 21.48 10.59
CA ASN A 73 -6.05 22.77 11.29
C ASN A 73 -4.70 23.42 11.60
N ILE A 74 -3.64 22.62 11.78
CA ILE A 74 -2.28 23.11 12.02
C ILE A 74 -1.59 23.16 10.66
N GLN A 75 -1.23 24.35 10.20
CA GLN A 75 -0.62 24.57 8.88
C GLN A 75 0.83 25.07 8.96
N GLU A 76 1.33 25.36 10.15
CA GLU A 76 2.68 25.89 10.37
C GLU A 76 3.38 25.15 11.51
N CYS A 77 4.69 25.06 11.42
CA CYS A 77 5.54 24.65 12.52
C CYS A 77 5.61 25.76 13.58
N SER A 78 5.99 25.43 14.81
CA SER A 78 6.22 26.41 15.88
C SER A 78 7.29 27.46 15.54
N CYS A 79 8.16 27.19 14.56
CA CYS A 79 9.14 28.14 14.05
C CYS A 79 8.59 29.10 12.97
N GLY A 80 7.30 28.99 12.63
CA GLY A 80 6.62 29.79 11.60
C GLY A 80 6.84 29.30 10.16
N GLU A 81 7.52 28.17 9.95
CA GLU A 81 7.65 27.56 8.62
C GLU A 81 6.36 26.82 8.25
N PRO A 82 5.78 27.04 7.05
CA PRO A 82 4.61 26.30 6.59
C PRO A 82 4.85 24.79 6.52
N LEU A 83 3.87 23.97 6.90
CA LEU A 83 4.01 22.52 6.81
C LEU A 83 4.12 22.02 5.37
N GLU A 84 3.68 22.80 4.38
CA GLU A 84 3.81 22.46 2.97
C GLU A 84 5.27 22.22 2.54
N THR A 85 6.22 22.94 3.12
CA THR A 85 7.64 22.87 2.76
C THR A 85 8.36 21.67 3.37
N GLY A 86 7.79 21.07 4.42
CA GLY A 86 8.35 19.91 5.09
C GLY A 86 8.03 18.57 4.44
N GLU A 87 8.48 17.50 5.09
CA GLU A 87 8.36 16.12 4.61
C GLU A 87 7.69 15.21 5.64
N VAL A 88 6.85 14.29 5.17
CA VAL A 88 6.29 13.24 6.02
C VAL A 88 7.22 12.03 5.97
N ARG A 89 7.61 11.55 7.14
CA ARG A 89 8.51 10.42 7.32
C ARG A 89 7.92 9.41 8.28
N SER A 90 8.41 8.18 8.18
CA SER A 90 8.06 7.11 9.11
C SER A 90 9.23 6.17 9.36
N TYR A 91 9.16 5.44 10.48
CA TYR A 91 10.04 4.33 10.78
C TYR A 91 9.31 3.29 11.64
N ASP A 92 9.89 2.10 11.73
CA ASP A 92 9.34 0.99 12.49
C ASP A 92 9.37 1.29 13.97
N HIS A 93 8.22 1.16 14.62
CA HIS A 93 8.10 1.40 16.05
C HIS A 93 6.91 0.64 16.61
N ASP A 94 7.07 -0.03 17.76
CA ASP A 94 6.02 -0.88 18.34
C ASP A 94 4.76 -0.09 18.72
N ASP A 95 4.93 1.15 19.19
CA ASP A 95 3.82 2.09 19.45
C ASP A 95 3.36 2.87 18.21
N GLY A 96 3.71 2.39 17.01
CA GLY A 96 3.33 2.96 15.73
C GLY A 96 1.92 2.57 15.28
N TYR A 97 1.50 3.10 14.14
CA TYR A 97 0.24 2.75 13.48
C TYR A 97 0.43 1.52 12.59
N ASP A 98 -0.51 0.56 12.62
CA ASP A 98 -0.45 -0.61 11.75
C ASP A 98 -0.89 -0.27 10.32
N LEU A 99 -0.03 0.41 9.58
CA LEU A 99 -0.37 1.03 8.30
C LEU A 99 -0.41 0.05 7.13
N LYS A 100 -1.34 0.30 6.20
CA LYS A 100 -1.42 -0.39 4.91
C LYS A 100 -0.12 -0.22 4.12
N GLY A 101 0.41 -1.34 3.63
CA GLY A 101 1.64 -1.40 2.85
C GLY A 101 2.91 -1.58 3.67
N PHE A 102 2.78 -1.60 5.00
CA PHE A 102 3.89 -1.80 5.92
C PHE A 102 3.82 -3.18 6.61
N GLY A 103 4.96 -3.79 6.90
CA GLY A 103 5.10 -5.09 7.58
C GLY A 103 5.07 -5.02 9.10
N ALA A 104 5.36 -3.85 9.69
CA ALA A 104 5.43 -3.56 11.11
C ALA A 104 4.83 -2.18 11.37
N PRO A 105 4.40 -1.89 12.61
CA PRO A 105 3.78 -0.62 12.93
C PRO A 105 4.73 0.55 12.69
N GLN A 106 4.18 1.67 12.24
CA GLN A 106 4.94 2.83 11.77
C GLN A 106 4.70 4.04 12.68
N TRP A 107 5.78 4.58 13.24
CA TRP A 107 5.72 5.92 13.83
C TRP A 107 5.83 6.96 12.73
N VAL A 108 4.79 7.79 12.55
CA VAL A 108 4.73 8.78 11.49
C VAL A 108 4.85 10.19 12.05
N TYR A 109 5.64 11.02 11.38
CA TYR A 109 5.86 12.41 11.74
C TYR A 109 6.11 13.29 10.51
N HIS A 110 5.84 14.57 10.67
CA HIS A 110 6.23 15.63 9.74
C HIS A 110 7.52 16.28 10.22
N GLU A 111 8.51 16.39 9.35
CA GLU A 111 9.79 17.05 9.61
C GLU A 111 9.79 18.44 8.98
N CYS A 112 9.97 19.46 9.81
CA CYS A 112 10.04 20.84 9.35
C CYS A 112 11.31 21.08 8.52
N ALA A 113 11.16 21.62 7.31
CA ALA A 113 12.28 21.92 6.42
C ALA A 113 13.22 23.02 6.95
N ARG A 114 12.74 23.91 7.82
CA ARG A 114 13.54 25.00 8.40
C ARG A 114 14.31 24.58 9.65
N CYS A 115 13.61 24.05 10.66
CA CYS A 115 14.20 23.81 11.98
C CYS A 115 14.42 22.33 12.30
N GLY A 116 13.99 21.39 11.44
CA GLY A 116 14.12 19.95 11.65
C GLY A 116 13.22 19.39 12.76
N HIS A 117 12.34 20.20 13.37
CA HIS A 117 11.44 19.73 14.40
C HIS A 117 10.49 18.67 13.84
N GLN A 118 10.30 17.59 14.60
CA GLN A 118 9.46 16.45 14.23
C GLN A 118 8.10 16.53 14.92
N LEU A 119 7.04 16.67 14.13
CA LEU A 119 5.66 16.75 14.57
C LEU A 119 4.97 15.41 14.31
N SER A 120 4.74 14.63 15.36
CA SER A 120 4.03 13.36 15.23
C SER A 120 2.58 13.58 14.79
N ILE A 121 2.03 12.61 14.05
CA ILE A 121 0.65 12.68 13.51
C ILE A 121 -0.40 12.96 14.59
N TRP A 122 -0.28 12.32 15.76
CA TRP A 122 -1.21 12.53 16.87
C TRP A 122 -1.20 13.97 17.40
N LYS A 123 -0.05 14.66 17.37
CA LYS A 123 0.05 16.08 17.75
C LYS A 123 -0.58 17.00 16.71
N LEU A 124 -0.55 16.59 15.44
CA LEU A 124 -1.22 17.29 14.34
C LEU A 124 -2.74 17.07 14.30
N ARG A 125 -3.29 16.23 15.19
CA ARG A 125 -4.73 15.92 15.29
C ARG A 125 -5.32 15.38 13.97
N ILE A 126 -4.53 14.65 13.21
CA ILE A 126 -4.96 14.02 11.95
C ILE A 126 -5.47 12.61 12.24
N ASP A 127 -6.68 12.29 11.79
CA ASP A 127 -7.20 10.93 11.81
C ASP A 127 -6.65 10.13 10.62
N ILE A 128 -6.13 8.94 10.90
CA ILE A 128 -5.55 8.00 9.92
C ILE A 128 -6.09 6.58 10.07
N SER A 129 -7.16 6.39 10.84
CA SER A 129 -7.68 5.06 11.20
C SER A 129 -8.09 4.22 9.98
N ASP A 130 -8.60 4.84 8.91
CA ASP A 130 -8.97 4.15 7.67
C ASP A 130 -7.76 3.70 6.84
N LEU A 131 -6.57 4.22 7.14
CA LEU A 131 -5.30 3.83 6.51
C LEU A 131 -4.61 2.68 7.25
N GLU A 132 -5.11 2.30 8.43
CA GLU A 132 -4.65 1.12 9.16
C GLU A 132 -5.14 -0.18 8.51
N LYS A 133 -4.42 -1.27 8.76
CA LYS A 133 -4.87 -2.61 8.38
C LYS A 133 -6.17 -2.92 9.12
N LEU A 134 -7.09 -3.57 8.43
CA LEU A 134 -8.28 -4.10 9.08
C LEU A 134 -7.81 -5.16 10.08
N LYS A 135 -8.11 -4.95 11.37
CA LYS A 135 -7.95 -6.02 12.36
C LYS A 135 -8.84 -7.17 11.90
N PRO A 136 -8.33 -8.41 11.81
CA PRO A 136 -9.20 -9.55 11.56
C PRO A 136 -10.31 -9.52 12.61
N ARG A 137 -11.57 -9.63 12.17
CA ARG A 137 -12.66 -9.87 13.10
C ARG A 137 -12.32 -11.18 13.81
N ASN A 138 -12.26 -11.14 15.13
CA ASN A 138 -12.21 -12.37 15.93
C ASN A 138 -13.56 -13.08 15.77
N ASP A 139 -13.74 -13.83 14.68
CA ASP A 139 -14.92 -14.67 14.45
C ASP A 139 -14.86 -15.97 15.29
N ALA A 140 -14.32 -15.90 16.51
CA ALA A 140 -14.18 -17.03 17.44
C ALA A 140 -15.31 -17.09 18.49
N ALA A 141 -16.34 -16.23 18.40
CA ALA A 141 -17.41 -16.13 19.39
C ALA A 141 -18.81 -16.51 18.87
N VAL A 142 -18.93 -17.14 17.71
CA VAL A 142 -20.22 -17.62 17.19
C VAL A 142 -20.07 -19.06 16.72
N LEU A 143 -20.26 -20.00 17.65
CA LEU A 143 -20.75 -21.39 17.48
C LEU A 143 -20.37 -22.23 18.73
N GLN A 144 -20.85 -21.82 19.91
CA GLN A 144 -20.92 -22.70 21.08
C GLN A 144 -22.30 -22.62 21.75
N GLU A 145 -23.40 -22.52 20.98
CA GLU A 145 -24.75 -22.78 21.51
C GLU A 145 -25.62 -23.41 20.42
N ALA A 146 -25.32 -24.67 20.09
CA ALA A 146 -26.25 -25.55 19.38
C ALA A 146 -25.83 -27.02 19.59
N ALA A 147 -26.02 -27.52 20.80
CA ALA A 147 -26.12 -28.96 21.04
C ALA A 147 -27.35 -29.17 21.95
N PRO A 148 -28.37 -29.92 21.48
CA PRO A 148 -29.48 -30.36 22.33
C PRO A 148 -29.04 -31.42 23.35
#